data_AF-A5GE05-F1
#
_entry.id   AF-A5GE05-F1
#
_cell.length_a   1.000
_cell.length_b   1.000
_cell.length_c   1.000
_cell.angle_alpha   90.00
_cell.angle_beta   90.00
_cell.angle_gamma   90.00
#
_symmetry.space_group_name_H-M   'P 1'
#
loop_
_entity.id
_entity.type
_entity.pdbx_description
1 polymer ?
#
loop_
_entity_poly.entity_id
_entity_poly.type
_entity_poly.pdbx_seq_one_letter_code
_entity_poly.pdbx_strand_id
1 'polypeptide(L)'
;MVASLRKFPLSAVAALVIGCLSCAWSFAADERALPGDGQLPPPAVRADKGVDLLKRLWEQLLPERRDDKNLQDYRAATVLRSLDPQRYPLLPSADGGTILLDPEGTLPMMVKSYILQKEPGLRVVSGSPDNRKQFYSSLLAAGKFLSVDEEVSLAFGEDPTVVTYVDFKIEKKGKGLHETESVLLNVDEKRGGIPAVLRSLLEERGFRIIDAYPAFTVSEQRNQYRLHLVSTVDPLKIVDSLLHALALPYEIDRPIEFAGHDPDAKQVNRVARYFELNGRRFVVALFNGDPASYTLLRLLETSGYQVVMLDARDDLRKVSGKLLPRLGISAEYVRHDLLPAPDRRYNVRMSGVMLSDRNGGGSIFLTDKLLDKEIGKLLETAGYHLVKNNEYR
;
A
#
# COMPACT_ATOMS: atom_id res chain seq x y z
N MET A 1 18.83 -13.39 -39.89
CA MET A 1 19.66 -14.60 -40.01
C MET A 1 21.04 -14.27 -39.48
N VAL A 2 21.54 -15.11 -38.58
CA VAL A 2 22.93 -15.24 -38.07
C VAL A 2 23.42 -14.18 -37.08
N ALA A 3 23.41 -14.62 -35.81
CA ALA A 3 24.13 -14.10 -34.67
C ALA A 3 25.65 -14.34 -34.80
N SER A 4 26.46 -13.47 -34.19
CA SER A 4 27.89 -13.72 -33.96
C SER A 4 28.22 -13.55 -32.48
N LEU A 5 28.25 -14.70 -31.79
CA LEU A 5 28.87 -14.92 -30.50
C LEU A 5 30.36 -14.54 -30.54
N ARG A 6 30.85 -13.85 -29.51
CA ARG A 6 32.27 -13.91 -29.12
C ARG A 6 32.39 -14.53 -27.74
N LYS A 7 33.32 -15.47 -27.65
CA LYS A 7 33.58 -16.42 -26.58
C LYS A 7 35.03 -16.22 -26.11
N PHE A 8 35.24 -16.32 -24.79
CA PHE A 8 36.45 -16.74 -24.06
C PHE A 8 37.68 -15.80 -24.01
N PRO A 9 38.59 -15.91 -22.99
CA PRO A 9 38.87 -17.10 -22.17
C PRO A 9 38.99 -16.97 -20.65
N LEU A 10 38.93 -18.15 -20.02
CA LEU A 10 39.37 -18.51 -18.68
C LEU A 10 40.92 -18.51 -18.57
N SER A 11 41.41 -18.12 -17.40
CA SER A 11 42.64 -18.63 -16.73
C SER A 11 42.43 -18.37 -15.22
N ALA A 12 42.20 -19.34 -14.33
CA ALA A 12 43.02 -20.46 -13.85
C ALA A 12 44.27 -20.04 -13.04
N VAL A 13 44.45 -20.73 -11.89
CA VAL A 13 45.58 -20.74 -10.93
C VAL A 13 45.44 -19.68 -9.80
N ALA A 14 45.47 -19.95 -8.49
CA ALA A 14 46.10 -21.03 -7.71
C ALA A 14 45.32 -21.37 -6.43
N ALA A 15 45.52 -22.60 -5.97
CA ALA A 15 45.09 -23.16 -4.71
C ALA A 15 45.97 -22.70 -3.53
N LEU A 16 45.39 -22.65 -2.32
CA LEU A 16 46.11 -23.01 -1.10
C LEU A 16 45.14 -23.70 -0.12
N VAL A 17 45.64 -24.77 0.49
CA VAL A 17 44.93 -25.74 1.32
C VAL A 17 45.27 -25.48 2.80
N ILE A 18 44.40 -25.99 3.69
CA ILE A 18 44.64 -26.58 5.03
C ILE A 18 43.93 -25.85 6.19
N GLY A 19 43.12 -26.63 6.93
CA GLY A 19 42.69 -26.33 8.30
C GLY A 19 41.23 -26.70 8.59
N CYS A 20 40.84 -27.98 8.48
CA CYS A 20 40.48 -28.84 9.63
C CYS A 20 39.66 -28.16 10.74
N LEU A 21 38.38 -28.54 10.88
CA LEU A 21 37.80 -28.97 12.16
C LEU A 21 36.46 -29.66 11.95
N SER A 22 36.50 -30.97 12.20
CA SER A 22 35.41 -31.91 12.25
C SER A 22 34.65 -31.78 13.57
N CYS A 23 33.31 -31.79 13.53
CA CYS A 23 32.50 -32.26 14.65
C CYS A 23 31.33 -33.06 14.07
N ALA A 24 31.54 -34.37 14.02
CA ALA A 24 30.52 -35.39 13.82
C ALA A 24 29.69 -35.51 15.11
N TRP A 25 28.37 -35.53 14.98
CA TRP A 25 27.49 -36.09 16.01
C TRP A 25 26.83 -37.34 15.44
N SER A 26 27.15 -38.46 16.07
CA SER A 26 26.77 -39.81 15.71
C SER A 26 25.29 -40.09 15.95
N PHE A 27 24.72 -40.82 14.99
CA PHE A 27 23.60 -41.72 15.17
C PHE A 27 23.87 -42.70 16.33
N ALA A 28 22.93 -42.80 17.26
CA ALA A 28 22.74 -43.99 18.09
C ALA A 28 21.33 -44.50 17.81
N ALA A 29 21.27 -45.66 17.16
CA ALA A 29 20.06 -46.47 17.05
C ALA A 29 19.90 -47.27 18.35
N ASP A 30 18.70 -47.26 18.90
CA ASP A 30 18.26 -48.26 19.87
C ASP A 30 16.87 -48.76 19.45
N GLU A 31 16.84 -49.99 18.94
CA GLU A 31 15.63 -50.76 18.71
C GLU A 31 15.36 -51.61 19.95
N ARG A 32 14.21 -51.39 20.60
CA ARG A 32 13.26 -52.42 21.08
C ARG A 32 12.24 -51.81 22.04
N ALA A 33 10.99 -51.69 21.59
CA ALA A 33 9.78 -52.17 22.29
C ALA A 33 8.51 -51.69 21.55
N LEU A 34 7.73 -52.65 21.05
CA LEU A 34 6.29 -52.58 20.84
C LEU A 34 5.72 -53.95 21.28
N PRO A 35 4.42 -54.11 21.59
CA PRO A 35 3.30 -53.17 21.41
C PRO A 35 2.39 -53.03 22.66
N GLY A 36 1.60 -51.96 22.74
CA GLY A 36 0.54 -51.84 23.74
C GLY A 36 -0.32 -50.60 23.56
N ASP A 37 -1.57 -50.84 23.17
CA ASP A 37 -2.74 -49.96 23.17
C ASP A 37 -2.78 -48.75 22.23
N GLY A 38 -3.73 -48.84 21.29
CA GLY A 38 -4.09 -47.82 20.32
C GLY A 38 -4.70 -46.58 20.98
N GLN A 39 -3.84 -45.65 21.38
CA GLN A 39 -4.25 -44.27 21.59
C GLN A 39 -4.20 -43.54 20.26
N LEU A 40 -5.39 -43.19 19.75
CA LEU A 40 -5.56 -42.16 18.74
C LEU A 40 -4.71 -40.94 19.13
N PRO A 41 -3.97 -40.33 18.19
CA PRO A 41 -3.24 -39.10 18.49
C PRO A 41 -4.24 -38.04 19.01
N PRO A 42 -3.86 -37.24 20.02
CA PRO A 42 -4.75 -36.23 20.58
C PRO A 42 -5.22 -35.26 19.49
N PRO A 43 -6.47 -34.75 19.55
CA PRO A 43 -6.98 -33.81 18.56
C PRO A 43 -6.12 -32.54 18.55
N ALA A 44 -5.81 -32.07 17.35
CA ALA A 44 -5.00 -30.88 17.13
C ALA A 44 -5.75 -29.63 17.64
N VAL A 45 -5.40 -29.17 18.85
CA VAL A 45 -5.97 -28.00 19.55
C VAL A 45 -5.79 -26.65 18.80
N ARG A 46 -5.25 -26.64 17.57
CA ARG A 46 -5.09 -25.44 16.74
C ARG A 46 -6.20 -25.23 15.71
N ALA A 47 -6.90 -26.28 15.27
CA ALA A 47 -7.88 -26.19 14.18
C ALA A 47 -9.16 -25.41 14.57
N ASP A 48 -9.57 -25.47 15.85
CA ASP A 48 -10.83 -24.89 16.34
C ASP A 48 -10.92 -23.37 16.14
N LYS A 49 -9.82 -22.63 16.35
CA LYS A 49 -9.83 -21.16 16.20
C LYS A 49 -10.02 -20.71 14.74
N GLY A 50 -9.53 -21.48 13.78
CA GLY A 50 -9.63 -21.17 12.35
C GLY A 50 -11.04 -21.43 11.81
N VAL A 51 -11.65 -22.55 12.21
CA VAL A 51 -13.01 -22.92 11.79
C VAL A 51 -14.06 -21.96 12.36
N ASP A 52 -13.92 -21.51 13.61
CA ASP A 52 -14.84 -20.55 14.22
C ASP A 52 -14.74 -19.14 13.62
N LEU A 53 -13.54 -18.71 13.23
CA LEU A 53 -13.37 -17.48 12.47
C LEU A 53 -14.05 -17.58 11.10
N LEU A 54 -13.83 -18.68 10.39
CA LEU A 54 -14.47 -18.92 9.11
C LEU A 54 -16.00 -18.93 9.22
N LYS A 55 -16.59 -19.61 10.21
CA LYS A 55 -18.04 -19.65 10.39
C LYS A 55 -18.61 -18.24 10.54
N ARG A 56 -17.98 -17.41 11.38
CA ARG A 56 -18.36 -16.01 11.58
C ARG A 56 -18.28 -15.19 10.29
N LEU A 57 -17.23 -15.36 9.50
CA LEU A 57 -17.08 -14.65 8.22
C LEU A 57 -18.10 -15.11 7.20
N TRP A 58 -18.37 -16.41 7.13
CA TRP A 58 -19.35 -16.99 6.21
C TRP A 58 -20.77 -16.54 6.55
N GLU A 59 -21.11 -16.47 7.84
CA GLU A 59 -22.38 -15.90 8.32
C GLU A 59 -22.54 -14.43 7.95
N GLN A 60 -21.46 -13.64 7.98
CA GLN A 60 -21.51 -12.24 7.53
C GLN A 60 -21.74 -12.14 6.02
N LEU A 61 -21.17 -13.06 5.24
CA LEU A 61 -21.31 -13.10 3.78
C LEU A 61 -22.72 -13.54 3.33
N LEU A 62 -23.34 -14.48 4.06
CA LEU A 62 -24.66 -15.05 3.77
C LEU A 62 -25.62 -14.97 4.98
N PRO A 63 -25.98 -13.77 5.46
CA PRO A 63 -26.76 -13.61 6.69
C PRO A 63 -28.20 -14.13 6.59
N GLU A 64 -28.77 -14.14 5.38
CA GLU A 64 -30.16 -14.55 5.12
C GLU A 64 -30.36 -16.07 5.17
N ARG A 65 -29.28 -16.85 5.19
CA ARG A 65 -29.30 -18.33 5.15
C ARG A 65 -28.94 -18.98 6.47
N ARG A 66 -29.05 -18.24 7.58
CA ARG A 66 -28.67 -18.70 8.93
C ARG A 66 -29.48 -19.91 9.40
N ASP A 67 -30.75 -19.99 8.98
CA ASP A 67 -31.72 -21.03 9.37
C ASP A 67 -32.25 -21.81 8.16
N ASP A 68 -31.40 -22.08 7.17
CA ASP A 68 -31.81 -22.79 5.96
C ASP A 68 -32.24 -24.23 6.32
N LYS A 69 -33.54 -24.55 6.22
CA LYS A 69 -34.10 -25.88 6.52
C LYS A 69 -33.33 -26.99 5.80
N ASN A 70 -32.84 -26.69 4.60
CA ASN A 70 -32.01 -27.56 3.79
C ASN A 70 -30.77 -28.10 4.55
N LEU A 71 -30.11 -27.27 5.38
CA LEU A 71 -28.96 -27.71 6.18
C LEU A 71 -29.33 -28.78 7.20
N GLN A 72 -30.53 -28.69 7.79
CA GLN A 72 -31.03 -29.72 8.71
C GLN A 72 -31.41 -31.00 7.97
N ASP A 73 -32.00 -30.87 6.78
CA ASP A 73 -32.33 -32.00 5.92
C ASP A 73 -31.07 -32.78 5.50
N TYR A 74 -29.99 -32.08 5.15
CA TYR A 74 -28.69 -32.72 4.89
C TYR A 74 -28.14 -33.43 6.13
N ARG A 75 -28.23 -32.84 7.33
CA ARG A 75 -27.82 -33.53 8.57
C ARG A 75 -28.65 -34.78 8.85
N ALA A 76 -29.90 -34.81 8.40
CA ALA A 76 -30.76 -35.97 8.54
C ALA A 76 -30.37 -37.12 7.59
N ALA A 77 -29.60 -36.86 6.54
CA ALA A 77 -29.14 -37.88 5.59
C ALA A 77 -28.18 -38.88 6.25
N THR A 78 -28.39 -40.18 6.01
CA THR A 78 -27.71 -41.29 6.70
C THR A 78 -26.19 -41.20 6.64
N VAL A 79 -25.63 -40.72 5.53
CA VAL A 79 -24.18 -40.59 5.33
C VAL A 79 -23.60 -39.48 6.19
N LEU A 80 -24.27 -38.33 6.26
CA LEU A 80 -23.82 -37.18 7.04
C LEU A 80 -24.02 -37.37 8.55
N ARG A 81 -24.99 -38.21 8.98
CA ARG A 81 -25.13 -38.60 10.39
C ARG A 81 -23.90 -39.30 10.96
N SER A 82 -23.15 -39.99 10.10
CA SER A 82 -21.94 -40.71 10.52
C SER A 82 -20.70 -39.81 10.64
N LEU A 83 -20.78 -38.57 10.15
CA LEU A 83 -19.70 -37.60 10.24
C LEU A 83 -19.87 -36.75 11.49
N ASP A 84 -18.77 -36.50 12.19
CA ASP A 84 -18.74 -35.57 13.31
C ASP A 84 -19.00 -34.13 12.80
N PRO A 85 -20.08 -33.45 13.22
CA PRO A 85 -20.43 -32.12 12.75
C PRO A 85 -19.47 -31.03 13.26
N GLN A 86 -18.69 -31.29 14.32
CA GLN A 86 -17.64 -30.37 14.77
C GLN A 86 -16.45 -30.43 13.82
N ARG A 87 -16.06 -31.65 13.42
CA ARG A 87 -14.94 -31.90 12.50
C ARG A 87 -15.25 -31.56 11.04
N TYR A 88 -16.49 -31.84 10.61
CA TYR A 88 -16.94 -31.62 9.23
C TYR A 88 -18.17 -30.70 9.19
N PRO A 89 -17.99 -29.39 9.46
CA PRO A 89 -19.12 -28.46 9.51
C PRO A 89 -19.73 -28.26 8.12
N LEU A 90 -21.05 -28.08 8.11
CA LEU A 90 -21.82 -27.73 6.92
C LEU A 90 -22.03 -26.22 6.85
N LEU A 91 -21.86 -25.64 5.67
CA LEU A 91 -22.11 -24.24 5.38
C LEU A 91 -23.12 -24.09 4.23
N PRO A 92 -23.99 -23.06 4.27
CA PRO A 92 -24.86 -22.75 3.13
C PRO A 92 -24.04 -22.17 1.98
N SER A 93 -24.49 -22.39 0.75
CA SER A 93 -23.96 -21.72 -0.45
C SER A 93 -24.95 -20.68 -0.99
N ALA A 94 -24.48 -19.75 -1.81
CA ALA A 94 -25.30 -18.64 -2.30
C ALA A 94 -26.45 -19.09 -3.21
N ASP A 95 -26.32 -20.25 -3.87
CA ASP A 95 -27.29 -20.76 -4.85
C ASP A 95 -28.37 -21.69 -4.28
N GLY A 96 -28.30 -22.11 -3.02
CA GLY A 96 -29.23 -23.11 -2.49
C GLY A 96 -28.56 -24.33 -1.89
N GLY A 97 -27.38 -24.66 -2.38
CA GLY A 97 -26.68 -25.88 -2.02
C GLY A 97 -26.00 -25.81 -0.65
N THR A 98 -25.34 -26.90 -0.29
CA THR A 98 -24.58 -27.01 0.96
C THR A 98 -23.12 -27.33 0.68
N ILE A 99 -22.23 -26.85 1.54
CA ILE A 99 -20.79 -27.11 1.50
C ILE A 99 -20.41 -27.87 2.76
N LEU A 100 -19.88 -29.08 2.61
CA LEU A 100 -19.21 -29.84 3.65
C LEU A 100 -17.75 -29.42 3.69
N LEU A 101 -17.29 -28.97 4.85
CA LEU A 101 -15.89 -28.62 5.05
C LEU A 101 -15.10 -29.80 5.59
N ASP A 102 -13.93 -30.02 5.01
CA ASP A 102 -12.91 -30.97 5.43
C ASP A 102 -11.60 -30.21 5.68
N PRO A 103 -11.52 -29.44 6.80
CA PRO A 103 -10.42 -28.51 7.06
C PRO A 103 -9.09 -29.22 7.26
N GLU A 104 -9.08 -30.47 7.73
CA GLU A 104 -7.85 -31.25 7.92
C GLU A 104 -7.51 -32.12 6.70
N GLY A 105 -8.38 -32.17 5.68
CA GLY A 105 -8.20 -33.05 4.53
C GLY A 105 -8.32 -34.54 4.88
N THR A 106 -8.94 -34.86 6.01
CA THR A 106 -8.98 -36.22 6.58
C THR A 106 -10.07 -37.09 6.02
N LEU A 107 -11.02 -36.52 5.27
CA LEU A 107 -12.09 -37.30 4.67
C LEU A 107 -11.54 -38.15 3.50
N PRO A 108 -11.64 -39.49 3.54
CA PRO A 108 -11.12 -40.35 2.48
C PRO A 108 -11.77 -40.08 1.13
N MET A 109 -11.01 -40.22 0.03
CA MET A 109 -11.50 -39.93 -1.32
C MET A 109 -12.74 -40.76 -1.70
N MET A 110 -12.78 -42.04 -1.29
CA MET A 110 -13.97 -42.89 -1.51
C MET A 110 -15.22 -42.34 -0.82
N VAL A 111 -15.08 -41.78 0.38
CA VAL A 111 -16.19 -41.16 1.11
C VAL A 111 -16.63 -39.87 0.40
N LYS A 112 -15.70 -39.04 -0.08
CA LYS A 112 -15.99 -37.84 -0.88
C LYS A 112 -16.81 -38.19 -2.12
N SER A 113 -16.35 -39.16 -2.91
CA SER A 113 -17.05 -39.59 -4.13
C SER A 113 -18.43 -40.15 -3.82
N TYR A 114 -18.57 -40.94 -2.75
CA TYR A 114 -19.86 -41.49 -2.34
C TYR A 114 -20.85 -40.40 -1.92
N ILE A 115 -20.39 -39.42 -1.15
CA ILE A 115 -21.19 -38.26 -0.73
C ILE A 115 -21.66 -37.46 -1.95
N LEU A 116 -20.74 -37.11 -2.86
CA LEU A 116 -21.06 -36.35 -4.07
C LEU A 116 -22.00 -37.10 -5.02
N GLN A 117 -21.94 -38.44 -5.04
CA GLN A 117 -22.84 -39.27 -5.85
C GLN A 117 -24.25 -39.34 -5.26
N LYS A 118 -24.36 -39.41 -3.93
CA LYS A 118 -25.65 -39.53 -3.24
C LYS A 118 -26.35 -38.18 -3.08
N GLU A 119 -25.60 -37.11 -2.89
CA GLU A 119 -26.09 -35.77 -2.61
C GLU A 119 -25.50 -34.76 -3.61
N PRO A 120 -26.05 -34.64 -4.84
CA PRO A 120 -25.49 -33.77 -5.87
C PRO A 120 -25.56 -32.27 -5.53
N GLY A 121 -26.40 -31.88 -4.58
CA GLY A 121 -26.49 -30.51 -4.04
C GLY A 121 -25.44 -30.18 -2.97
N LEU A 122 -24.65 -31.17 -2.56
CA LEU A 122 -23.59 -31.03 -1.57
C LEU A 122 -22.22 -30.93 -2.26
N ARG A 123 -21.39 -30.01 -1.78
CA ARG A 123 -20.02 -29.79 -2.28
C ARG A 123 -19.05 -30.05 -1.14
N VAL A 124 -17.89 -30.62 -1.43
CA VAL A 124 -16.86 -30.85 -0.42
C VAL A 124 -15.68 -29.93 -0.68
N VAL A 125 -15.30 -29.13 0.32
CA VAL A 125 -14.11 -28.28 0.27
C VAL A 125 -13.10 -28.84 1.26
N SER A 126 -11.94 -29.24 0.75
CA SER A 126 -10.85 -29.78 1.57
C SER A 126 -9.65 -28.86 1.52
N GLY A 127 -9.04 -28.59 2.67
CA GLY A 127 -7.81 -27.81 2.75
C GLY A 127 -7.62 -27.16 4.12
N SER A 128 -6.36 -27.05 4.54
CA SER A 128 -6.04 -26.42 5.83
C SER A 128 -6.35 -24.92 5.80
N PRO A 129 -7.05 -24.40 6.82
CA PRO A 129 -7.16 -22.97 7.08
C PRO A 129 -5.81 -22.27 7.28
N ASP A 130 -4.71 -22.99 7.42
CA ASP A 130 -3.36 -22.40 7.50
C ASP A 130 -2.91 -21.82 6.14
N ASN A 131 -3.32 -22.44 5.02
CA ASN A 131 -3.13 -21.88 3.67
C ASN A 131 -4.37 -21.07 3.27
N ARG A 132 -4.57 -19.96 3.98
CA ARG A 132 -5.80 -19.17 3.99
C ARG A 132 -6.27 -18.77 2.59
N LYS A 133 -5.41 -18.13 1.78
CA LYS A 133 -5.82 -17.65 0.44
C LYS A 133 -6.36 -18.78 -0.43
N GLN A 134 -5.64 -19.90 -0.51
CA GLN A 134 -6.06 -21.04 -1.33
C GLN A 134 -7.32 -21.72 -0.79
N PHE A 135 -7.44 -21.81 0.53
CA PHE A 135 -8.63 -22.36 1.18
C PHE A 135 -9.86 -21.48 0.94
N TYR A 136 -9.77 -20.16 1.12
CA TYR A 136 -10.86 -19.23 0.85
C TYR A 136 -11.22 -19.16 -0.64
N SER A 137 -10.24 -19.21 -1.55
CA SER A 137 -10.48 -19.32 -2.99
C SER A 137 -11.34 -20.55 -3.32
N SER A 138 -10.94 -21.72 -2.82
CA SER A 138 -11.68 -22.99 -3.02
C SER A 138 -13.08 -22.93 -2.41
N LEU A 139 -13.21 -22.31 -1.24
CA LEU A 139 -14.47 -22.16 -0.53
C LEU A 139 -15.43 -21.21 -1.28
N LEU A 140 -14.94 -20.06 -1.74
CA LEU A 140 -15.74 -19.09 -2.50
C LEU A 140 -16.18 -19.66 -3.84
N ALA A 141 -15.32 -20.43 -4.52
CA ALA A 141 -15.69 -21.16 -5.73
C ALA A 141 -16.82 -22.17 -5.49
N ALA A 142 -16.80 -22.89 -4.36
CA ALA A 142 -17.88 -23.79 -3.94
C ALA A 142 -19.15 -23.04 -3.51
N GLY A 143 -19.01 -21.79 -3.08
CA GLY A 143 -20.09 -20.89 -2.67
C GLY A 143 -21.07 -20.50 -3.78
N LYS A 144 -20.69 -20.62 -5.06
CA LYS A 144 -21.51 -20.28 -6.23
C LYS A 144 -22.13 -18.88 -6.16
N PHE A 145 -21.29 -17.91 -5.80
CA PHE A 145 -21.61 -16.48 -5.95
C PHE A 145 -21.78 -16.09 -7.43
N LEU A 146 -22.31 -14.90 -7.70
CA LEU A 146 -22.49 -14.40 -9.07
C LEU A 146 -21.13 -14.18 -9.75
N SER A 147 -20.21 -13.55 -9.03
CA SER A 147 -18.80 -13.40 -9.43
C SER A 147 -17.90 -13.40 -8.20
N VAL A 148 -16.68 -13.89 -8.36
CA VAL A 148 -15.61 -13.82 -7.37
C VAL A 148 -14.32 -13.47 -8.10
N ASP A 149 -13.81 -12.26 -7.82
CA ASP A 149 -12.53 -11.80 -8.32
C ASP A 149 -11.50 -11.88 -7.18
N GLU A 150 -10.31 -12.43 -7.47
CA GLU A 150 -9.22 -12.57 -6.50
C GLU A 150 -8.18 -11.45 -6.67
N GLU A 151 -7.53 -11.05 -5.56
CA GLU A 151 -6.44 -10.07 -5.52
C GLU A 151 -6.75 -8.74 -6.23
N VAL A 152 -7.94 -8.20 -5.94
CA VAL A 152 -8.46 -7.01 -6.61
C VAL A 152 -7.84 -5.73 -6.05
N SER A 153 -7.45 -4.83 -6.96
CA SER A 153 -7.09 -3.45 -6.63
C SER A 153 -8.20 -2.48 -7.06
N LEU A 154 -8.71 -1.67 -6.13
CA LEU A 154 -9.69 -0.62 -6.41
C LEU A 154 -9.01 0.74 -6.30
N ALA A 155 -9.09 1.55 -7.35
CA ALA A 155 -8.53 2.89 -7.38
C ALA A 155 -9.62 3.96 -7.37
N PHE A 156 -9.46 4.98 -6.53
CA PHE A 156 -10.41 6.08 -6.35
C PHE A 156 -9.71 7.43 -6.45
N GLY A 157 -10.32 8.36 -7.19
CA GLY A 157 -9.74 9.69 -7.42
C GLY A 157 -8.69 9.70 -8.54
N GLU A 158 -8.36 10.89 -9.04
CA GLU A 158 -7.37 11.07 -10.12
C GLU A 158 -5.99 11.47 -9.57
N ASP A 159 -5.95 12.50 -8.73
CA ASP A 159 -4.75 13.00 -8.07
C ASP A 159 -5.13 13.96 -6.91
N PRO A 160 -5.15 13.50 -5.65
CA PRO A 160 -4.69 12.20 -5.15
C PRO A 160 -5.56 11.00 -5.59
N THR A 161 -4.92 9.84 -5.73
CA THR A 161 -5.61 8.55 -5.89
C THR A 161 -5.35 7.65 -4.70
N VAL A 162 -6.43 7.08 -4.17
CA VAL A 162 -6.37 6.03 -3.14
C VAL A 162 -6.52 4.68 -3.84
N VAL A 163 -5.56 3.79 -3.64
CA VAL A 163 -5.61 2.42 -4.15
C VAL A 163 -5.80 1.47 -2.97
N THR A 164 -6.87 0.68 -2.97
CA THR A 164 -7.15 -0.34 -1.96
C THR A 164 -6.89 -1.72 -2.53
N TYR A 165 -6.20 -2.56 -1.79
CA TYR A 165 -5.92 -3.95 -2.12
C TYR A 165 -6.79 -4.88 -1.28
N VAL A 166 -7.56 -5.72 -1.96
CA VAL A 166 -8.53 -6.63 -1.34
C VAL A 166 -8.20 -8.05 -1.75
N ASP A 167 -8.37 -9.01 -0.85
CA ASP A 167 -8.08 -10.42 -1.17
C ASP A 167 -9.14 -10.99 -2.12
N PHE A 168 -10.42 -10.68 -1.90
CA PHE A 168 -11.52 -11.10 -2.77
C PHE A 168 -12.59 -10.02 -2.92
N LYS A 169 -13.09 -9.83 -4.14
CA LYS A 169 -14.33 -9.08 -4.43
C LYS A 169 -15.40 -10.10 -4.82
N ILE A 170 -16.51 -10.11 -4.10
CA ILE A 170 -17.58 -11.08 -4.24
C ILE A 170 -18.85 -10.34 -4.64
N GLU A 171 -19.45 -10.72 -5.76
CA GLU A 171 -20.76 -10.23 -6.18
C GLU A 171 -21.82 -11.27 -5.87
N LYS A 172 -22.88 -10.86 -5.18
CA LYS A 172 -24.01 -11.75 -4.84
C LYS A 172 -25.34 -11.08 -5.15
N LYS A 173 -26.40 -11.91 -5.27
CA LYS A 173 -27.77 -11.40 -5.39
C LYS A 173 -28.11 -10.59 -4.14
N GLY A 174 -28.56 -9.36 -4.35
CA GLY A 174 -29.10 -8.47 -3.34
C GLY A 174 -30.53 -8.82 -2.98
N LYS A 175 -31.18 -7.95 -2.20
CA LYS A 175 -32.55 -8.15 -1.73
C LYS A 175 -33.59 -7.90 -2.82
N GLY A 176 -33.27 -7.04 -3.80
CA GLY A 176 -34.09 -6.84 -5.01
C GLY A 176 -33.81 -7.86 -6.12
N LEU A 177 -34.81 -8.12 -6.98
CA LEU A 177 -34.74 -9.10 -8.09
C LEU A 177 -33.57 -8.85 -9.08
N HIS A 178 -33.09 -7.60 -9.15
CA HIS A 178 -31.99 -7.16 -10.02
C HIS A 178 -30.86 -6.45 -9.26
N GLU A 179 -30.88 -6.47 -7.93
CA GLU A 179 -29.86 -5.80 -7.13
C GLU A 179 -28.65 -6.72 -6.96
N THR A 180 -27.45 -6.19 -7.16
CA THR A 180 -26.19 -6.91 -6.92
C THR A 180 -25.46 -6.27 -5.75
N GLU A 181 -25.17 -7.04 -4.70
CA GLU A 181 -24.36 -6.58 -3.57
C GLU A 181 -22.90 -6.94 -3.83
N SER A 182 -22.01 -5.95 -3.73
CA SER A 182 -20.55 -6.15 -3.82
C SER A 182 -19.94 -6.21 -2.43
N VAL A 183 -19.31 -7.33 -2.10
CA VAL A 183 -18.64 -7.58 -0.82
C VAL A 183 -17.13 -7.68 -1.03
N LEU A 184 -16.37 -6.93 -0.25
CA LEU A 184 -14.91 -6.97 -0.19
C LEU A 184 -14.50 -7.81 1.01
N LEU A 185 -13.84 -8.93 0.77
CA LEU A 185 -13.40 -9.87 1.80
C LEU A 185 -11.88 -9.86 1.92
N ASN A 186 -11.42 -9.66 3.15
CA ASN A 186 -10.02 -9.62 3.53
C ASN A 186 -9.72 -10.74 4.52
N VAL A 187 -8.79 -11.64 4.17
CA VAL A 187 -8.48 -12.86 4.94
C VAL A 187 -7.01 -12.93 5.39
N ASP A 188 -6.13 -12.14 4.78
CA ASP A 188 -4.72 -12.07 5.17
C ASP A 188 -4.52 -11.29 6.48
N GLU A 189 -4.00 -11.96 7.50
CA GLU A 189 -3.69 -11.36 8.81
C GLU A 189 -2.50 -10.41 8.75
N LYS A 190 -1.51 -10.68 7.87
CA LYS A 190 -0.29 -9.88 7.78
C LYS A 190 -0.58 -8.44 7.39
N ARG A 191 -1.65 -8.22 6.63
CA ARG A 191 -2.04 -6.90 6.13
C ARG A 191 -2.98 -6.12 7.06
N GLY A 192 -3.45 -6.74 8.14
CA GLY A 192 -4.40 -6.13 9.08
C GLY A 192 -5.77 -5.80 8.46
N GLY A 193 -6.58 -5.02 9.18
CA GLY A 193 -7.89 -4.54 8.72
C GLY A 193 -7.82 -3.26 7.87
N ILE A 194 -8.96 -2.87 7.27
CA ILE A 194 -9.08 -1.58 6.57
C ILE A 194 -9.31 -0.45 7.60
N PRO A 195 -8.61 0.71 7.52
CA PRO A 195 -8.87 1.84 8.40
C PRO A 195 -10.32 2.32 8.32
N ALA A 196 -10.89 2.76 9.45
CA ALA A 196 -12.29 3.20 9.53
C ALA A 196 -12.66 4.28 8.48
N VAL A 197 -11.76 5.23 8.21
CA VAL A 197 -11.99 6.28 7.20
C VAL A 197 -12.12 5.70 5.79
N LEU A 198 -11.28 4.73 5.43
CA LEU A 198 -11.34 4.06 4.12
C LEU A 198 -12.55 3.13 4.04
N ARG A 199 -12.92 2.50 5.16
CA ARG A 199 -14.13 1.69 5.25
C ARG A 199 -15.38 2.51 4.94
N SER A 200 -15.55 3.67 5.57
CA SER A 200 -16.68 4.56 5.28
C SER A 200 -16.71 5.00 3.82
N LEU A 201 -15.56 5.35 3.24
CA LEU A 201 -15.47 5.75 1.82
C LEU A 201 -15.90 4.61 0.88
N LEU A 202 -15.51 3.38 1.17
CA LEU A 202 -15.87 2.20 0.38
C LEU A 202 -17.36 1.85 0.54
N GLU A 203 -17.91 1.98 1.75
CA GLU A 203 -19.33 1.76 2.04
C GLU A 203 -20.22 2.79 1.32
N GLU A 204 -19.82 4.06 1.27
CA GLU A 204 -20.49 5.10 0.49
C GLU A 204 -20.48 4.80 -1.02
N ARG A 205 -19.48 4.06 -1.51
CA ARG A 205 -19.38 3.60 -2.91
C ARG A 205 -20.16 2.32 -3.17
N GLY A 206 -20.90 1.79 -2.19
CA GLY A 206 -21.73 0.60 -2.33
C GLY A 206 -21.01 -0.73 -2.04
N PHE A 207 -19.81 -0.70 -1.45
CA PHE A 207 -19.09 -1.91 -1.06
C PHE A 207 -19.35 -2.26 0.41
N ARG A 208 -19.68 -3.52 0.68
CA ARG A 208 -19.69 -4.04 2.05
C ARG A 208 -18.35 -4.69 2.37
N ILE A 209 -17.75 -4.40 3.52
CA ILE A 209 -16.39 -4.88 3.83
C ILE A 209 -16.40 -5.85 5.00
N ILE A 210 -15.80 -7.02 4.80
CA ILE A 210 -15.62 -8.07 5.79
C ILE A 210 -14.12 -8.28 6.00
N ASP A 211 -13.62 -7.97 7.20
CA ASP A 211 -12.23 -8.20 7.60
C ASP A 211 -12.18 -9.38 8.57
N ALA A 212 -11.43 -10.43 8.23
CA ALA A 212 -11.12 -11.55 9.14
C ALA A 212 -10.35 -11.08 10.37
N TYR A 213 -9.48 -10.08 10.18
CA TYR A 213 -8.64 -9.48 11.20
C TYR A 213 -8.88 -7.97 11.19
N PRO A 214 -9.87 -7.47 11.94
CA PRO A 214 -10.28 -6.06 11.87
C PRO A 214 -9.28 -5.11 12.54
N ALA A 215 -8.31 -5.64 13.29
CA ALA A 215 -7.28 -4.82 13.91
C ALA A 215 -6.45 -4.13 12.83
N PHE A 216 -6.55 -2.81 12.78
CA PHE A 216 -5.68 -1.98 11.97
C PHE A 216 -4.45 -1.60 12.81
N THR A 217 -3.27 -2.03 12.38
CA THR A 217 -2.00 -1.63 12.97
C THR A 217 -1.63 -0.24 12.42
N VAL A 218 -1.75 0.76 13.29
CA VAL A 218 -1.21 2.11 13.02
C VAL A 218 0.31 2.01 13.04
N SER A 219 0.98 2.59 12.04
CA SER A 219 2.44 2.68 12.04
C SER A 219 2.93 3.40 13.31
N GLU A 220 3.84 2.79 14.06
CA GLU A 220 4.44 3.42 15.25
C GLU A 220 5.33 4.64 14.89
N GLN A 221 5.68 4.80 13.60
CA GLN A 221 6.41 5.94 13.07
C GLN A 221 5.53 7.20 12.93
N ARG A 222 4.89 7.63 14.01
CA ARG A 222 4.18 8.91 14.04
C ARG A 222 5.19 10.05 13.85
N ASN A 223 4.85 11.02 12.99
CA ASN A 223 5.55 12.30 12.78
C ASN A 223 6.88 12.26 11.99
N GLN A 224 7.21 11.16 11.31
CA GLN A 224 8.37 11.14 10.39
C GLN A 224 8.06 11.75 9.02
N TYR A 225 6.79 11.99 8.70
CA TYR A 225 6.37 12.49 7.39
C TYR A 225 5.62 13.81 7.53
N ARG A 226 6.04 14.84 6.81
CA ARG A 226 5.37 16.14 6.77
C ARG A 226 4.75 16.34 5.40
N LEU A 227 3.49 16.75 5.36
CA LEU A 227 2.76 17.05 4.13
C LEU A 227 2.48 18.55 4.07
N HIS A 228 3.14 19.26 3.17
CA HIS A 228 2.91 20.69 2.94
C HIS A 228 1.99 20.91 1.75
N LEU A 229 0.85 21.55 2.01
CA LEU A 229 -0.09 21.94 0.97
C LEU A 229 0.24 23.35 0.44
N VAL A 230 0.64 23.42 -0.83
CA VAL A 230 0.94 24.67 -1.54
C VAL A 230 -0.30 25.14 -2.30
N SER A 231 -1.20 25.84 -1.63
CA SER A 231 -2.47 26.29 -2.21
C SER A 231 -2.37 27.54 -3.09
N THR A 232 -1.18 28.10 -3.27
CA THR A 232 -0.97 29.36 -4.00
C THR A 232 -0.54 29.11 -5.44
N VAL A 233 -1.01 29.97 -6.34
CA VAL A 233 -0.62 29.99 -7.76
C VAL A 233 0.48 31.02 -8.06
N ASP A 234 0.87 31.82 -7.07
CA ASP A 234 1.91 32.84 -7.21
C ASP A 234 3.30 32.18 -7.15
N PRO A 235 4.11 32.23 -8.22
CA PRO A 235 5.43 31.59 -8.26
C PRO A 235 6.34 31.99 -7.10
N LEU A 236 6.27 33.24 -6.63
CA LEU A 236 7.11 33.71 -5.52
C LEU A 236 6.65 33.10 -4.19
N LYS A 237 5.34 32.95 -3.97
CA LYS A 237 4.82 32.28 -2.77
C LYS A 237 5.05 30.78 -2.80
N ILE A 238 5.12 30.17 -4.00
CA ILE A 238 5.55 28.78 -4.17
C ILE A 238 7.02 28.63 -3.74
N VAL A 239 7.90 29.55 -4.13
CA VAL A 239 9.28 29.59 -3.65
C VAL A 239 9.32 29.72 -2.13
N ASP A 240 8.54 30.62 -1.55
CA ASP A 240 8.47 30.80 -0.10
C ASP A 240 8.09 29.50 0.60
N SER A 241 7.12 28.77 0.04
CA SER A 241 6.68 27.46 0.54
C SER A 241 7.79 26.42 0.48
N LEU A 242 8.54 26.36 -0.62
CA LEU A 242 9.67 25.44 -0.80
C LEU A 242 10.84 25.77 0.14
N LEU A 243 11.21 27.05 0.25
CA LEU A 243 12.28 27.49 1.15
C LEU A 243 11.90 27.26 2.61
N HIS A 244 10.64 27.51 2.98
CA HIS A 244 10.14 27.22 4.32
C HIS A 244 10.16 25.71 4.63
N ALA A 245 9.70 24.86 3.71
CA ALA A 245 9.76 23.41 3.87
C ALA A 245 11.20 22.90 4.05
N LEU A 246 12.16 23.53 3.37
CA LEU A 246 13.59 23.25 3.51
C LEU A 246 14.24 23.90 4.75
N ALA A 247 13.48 24.66 5.54
CA ALA A 247 13.95 25.46 6.67
C ALA A 247 15.10 26.42 6.28
N LEU A 248 15.04 26.99 5.07
CA LEU A 248 16.01 27.96 4.58
C LEU A 248 15.53 29.40 4.88
N PRO A 249 16.31 30.19 5.63
CA PRO A 249 16.01 31.60 5.80
C PRO A 249 16.23 32.35 4.49
N TYR A 250 15.38 33.34 4.22
CA TYR A 250 15.47 34.15 3.02
C TYR A 250 15.03 35.59 3.29
N GLU A 251 15.49 36.51 2.45
CA GLU A 251 15.13 37.92 2.46
C GLU A 251 14.25 38.24 1.24
N ILE A 252 13.26 39.10 1.46
CA ILE A 252 12.33 39.57 0.43
C ILE A 252 12.77 40.95 -0.04
N ASP A 253 12.72 41.21 -1.35
CA ASP A 253 13.00 42.52 -1.95
C ASP A 253 14.39 43.08 -1.59
N ARG A 254 15.39 42.20 -1.57
CA ARG A 254 16.76 42.59 -1.20
C ARG A 254 17.40 43.41 -2.33
N PRO A 255 17.93 44.61 -2.05
CA PRO A 255 18.77 45.32 -3.00
C PRO A 255 20.13 44.62 -3.11
N ILE A 256 20.54 44.31 -4.33
CA ILE A 256 21.86 43.74 -4.63
C ILE A 256 22.65 44.76 -5.44
N GLU A 257 23.80 45.14 -4.88
CA GLU A 257 24.82 45.89 -5.58
C GLU A 257 25.71 44.94 -6.38
N PHE A 258 25.90 45.22 -7.66
CA PHE A 258 26.92 44.57 -8.47
C PHE A 258 27.67 45.61 -9.30
N ALA A 259 28.95 45.31 -9.55
CA ALA A 259 29.78 46.16 -10.39
C ALA A 259 29.30 46.05 -11.84
N GLY A 260 28.94 47.19 -12.43
CA GLY A 260 28.66 47.28 -13.85
C GLY A 260 29.93 47.25 -14.70
N HIS A 261 29.80 47.57 -15.98
CA HIS A 261 30.96 47.75 -16.87
C HIS A 261 31.83 48.96 -16.47
N ASP A 262 31.26 49.89 -15.70
CA ASP A 262 31.95 51.03 -15.10
C ASP A 262 32.17 50.76 -13.60
N PRO A 263 33.43 50.69 -13.12
CA PRO A 263 33.76 50.39 -11.72
C PRO A 263 33.26 51.44 -10.72
N ASP A 264 32.96 52.67 -11.16
CA ASP A 264 32.45 53.74 -10.30
C ASP A 264 30.91 53.82 -10.28
N ALA A 265 30.22 53.11 -11.18
CA ALA A 265 28.75 53.07 -11.24
C ALA A 265 28.19 51.80 -10.59
N LYS A 266 27.84 51.90 -9.30
CA LYS A 266 27.12 50.83 -8.59
C LYS A 266 25.68 50.74 -9.09
N GLN A 267 25.32 49.63 -9.74
CA GLN A 267 23.93 49.34 -10.05
C GLN A 267 23.30 48.57 -8.90
N VAL A 268 22.14 49.05 -8.44
CA VAL A 268 21.32 48.39 -7.42
C VAL A 268 20.14 47.74 -8.13
N ASN A 269 20.05 46.41 -8.09
CA ASN A 269 18.88 45.69 -8.56
C ASN A 269 18.16 45.04 -7.38
N ARG A 270 16.84 45.20 -7.32
CA ARG A 270 16.00 44.56 -6.30
C ARG A 270 15.61 43.19 -6.77
N VAL A 271 15.92 42.18 -5.97
CA VAL A 271 15.58 40.80 -6.29
C VAL A 271 14.43 40.31 -5.42
N ALA A 272 13.57 39.47 -6.00
CA ALA A 272 12.35 39.05 -5.32
C ALA A 272 12.67 38.27 -4.05
N ARG A 273 13.60 37.30 -4.12
CA ARG A 273 14.12 36.57 -2.96
C ARG A 273 15.64 36.45 -3.01
N TYR A 274 16.26 36.56 -1.85
CA TYR A 274 17.68 36.31 -1.65
C TYR A 274 17.88 35.33 -0.50
N PHE A 275 18.81 34.37 -0.67
CA PHE A 275 19.24 33.51 0.43
C PHE A 275 20.64 32.95 0.18
N GLU A 276 21.28 32.46 1.23
CA GLU A 276 22.59 31.81 1.15
C GLU A 276 22.50 30.35 1.59
N LEU A 277 23.18 29.47 0.86
CA LEU A 277 23.27 28.06 1.21
C LEU A 277 24.67 27.55 0.88
N ASN A 278 25.36 26.97 1.87
CA ASN A 278 26.71 26.41 1.72
C ASN A 278 27.72 27.41 1.12
N GLY A 279 27.66 28.67 1.55
CA GLY A 279 28.52 29.76 1.04
C GLY A 279 28.21 30.24 -0.38
N ARG A 280 27.15 29.72 -1.01
CA ARG A 280 26.67 30.18 -2.32
C ARG A 280 25.48 31.11 -2.13
N ARG A 281 25.45 32.19 -2.92
CA ARG A 281 24.41 33.21 -2.90
C ARG A 281 23.37 32.89 -3.97
N PHE A 282 22.10 32.86 -3.59
CA PHE A 282 20.98 32.57 -4.48
C PHE A 282 20.08 33.77 -4.62
N VAL A 283 19.60 33.97 -5.84
CA VAL A 283 18.71 35.06 -6.21
C VAL A 283 17.54 34.48 -6.98
N VAL A 284 16.33 34.82 -6.57
CA VAL A 284 15.10 34.49 -7.30
C VAL A 284 14.53 35.77 -7.88
N ALA A 285 14.19 35.74 -9.16
CA ALA A 285 13.58 36.87 -9.86
C ALA A 285 12.47 36.39 -10.80
N LEU A 286 11.46 37.23 -10.98
CA LEU A 286 10.44 37.03 -12.01
C LEU A 286 10.94 37.61 -13.34
N PHE A 287 10.85 36.83 -14.39
CA PHE A 287 11.10 37.25 -15.75
C PHE A 287 9.77 37.63 -16.42
N ASN A 288 9.70 38.84 -16.94
CA ASN A 288 8.52 39.41 -17.60
C ASN A 288 8.70 39.53 -19.13
N GLY A 289 9.78 38.96 -19.69
CA GLY A 289 10.09 39.08 -21.11
C GLY A 289 10.99 40.26 -21.49
N ASP A 290 11.35 41.14 -20.54
CA ASP A 290 12.19 42.30 -20.80
C ASP A 290 13.68 41.93 -21.00
N PRO A 291 14.29 42.22 -22.17
CA PRO A 291 15.71 41.95 -22.43
C PRO A 291 16.67 42.67 -21.47
N ALA A 292 16.30 43.84 -20.96
CA ALA A 292 17.13 44.57 -20.00
C ALA A 292 17.20 43.79 -18.68
N SER A 293 16.05 43.39 -18.14
CA SER A 293 15.95 42.53 -16.96
C SER A 293 16.73 41.22 -17.13
N TYR A 294 16.66 40.57 -18.30
CA TYR A 294 17.48 39.38 -18.59
C TYR A 294 18.98 39.64 -18.50
N THR A 295 19.45 40.76 -19.07
CA THR A 295 20.87 41.13 -19.07
C THR A 295 21.37 41.36 -17.64
N LEU A 296 20.58 42.05 -16.81
CA LEU A 296 20.91 42.28 -15.39
C LEU A 296 21.03 40.96 -14.62
N LEU A 297 20.13 40.00 -14.87
CA LEU A 297 20.19 38.68 -14.26
C LEU A 297 21.44 37.91 -14.69
N ARG A 298 21.87 38.04 -15.95
CA ARG A 298 23.15 37.45 -16.41
C ARG A 298 24.37 38.09 -15.74
N LEU A 299 24.36 39.40 -15.51
CA LEU A 299 25.44 40.07 -14.77
C LEU A 299 25.53 39.56 -13.32
N LEU A 300 24.39 39.30 -12.67
CA LEU A 300 24.37 38.65 -11.35
C LEU A 300 24.99 37.24 -11.39
N GLU A 301 24.72 36.45 -12.43
CA GLU A 301 25.37 35.14 -12.59
C GLU A 301 26.90 35.27 -12.73
N THR A 302 27.38 36.24 -13.53
CA THR A 302 28.83 36.46 -13.70
C THR A 302 29.52 36.96 -12.43
N SER A 303 28.80 37.63 -11.54
CA SER A 303 29.31 38.06 -10.23
C SER A 303 29.22 36.97 -9.15
N GLY A 304 28.85 35.74 -9.54
CA GLY A 304 28.89 34.55 -8.68
C GLY A 304 27.56 34.19 -8.00
N TYR A 305 26.47 34.90 -8.32
CA TYR A 305 25.14 34.55 -7.81
C TYR A 305 24.53 33.37 -8.59
N GLN A 306 23.81 32.52 -7.89
CA GLN A 306 22.99 31.47 -8.48
C GLN A 306 21.59 32.03 -8.74
N VAL A 307 21.31 32.37 -9.99
CA VAL A 307 20.04 32.99 -10.38
C VAL A 307 19.00 31.93 -10.75
N VAL A 308 17.81 32.06 -10.15
CA VAL A 308 16.61 31.27 -10.45
C VAL A 308 15.58 32.21 -11.07
N MET A 309 15.40 32.08 -12.39
CA MET A 309 14.45 32.90 -13.15
C MET A 309 13.10 32.19 -13.25
N LEU A 310 12.05 32.82 -12.74
CA LEU A 310 10.69 32.30 -12.74
C LEU A 310 9.81 33.06 -13.71
N ASP A 311 8.88 32.37 -14.35
CA ASP A 311 7.86 32.98 -15.18
C ASP A 311 6.59 33.23 -14.35
N ALA A 312 5.80 34.24 -14.70
CA ALA A 312 4.57 34.59 -13.98
C ALA A 312 3.52 33.46 -13.96
N ARG A 313 3.67 32.43 -14.80
CA ARG A 313 2.78 31.26 -14.90
C ARG A 313 3.46 29.95 -14.48
N ASP A 314 4.59 30.04 -13.78
CA ASP A 314 5.24 28.85 -13.24
C ASP A 314 4.44 28.27 -12.08
N ASP A 315 4.04 27.00 -12.23
CA ASP A 315 3.39 26.22 -11.20
C ASP A 315 4.41 25.53 -10.28
N LEU A 316 3.93 24.78 -9.28
CA LEU A 316 4.80 24.06 -8.35
C LEU A 316 5.80 23.15 -9.07
N ARG A 317 5.38 22.49 -10.16
CA ARG A 317 6.24 21.64 -10.97
C ARG A 317 7.40 22.42 -11.59
N LYS A 318 7.13 23.55 -12.23
CA LYS A 318 8.17 24.37 -12.87
C LYS A 318 9.06 25.07 -11.85
N VAL A 319 8.47 25.65 -10.80
CA VAL A 319 9.23 26.34 -9.74
C VAL A 319 10.17 25.36 -9.05
N SER A 320 9.68 24.18 -8.64
CA SER A 320 10.54 23.16 -8.01
C SER A 320 11.61 22.65 -8.96
N GLY A 321 11.29 22.42 -10.24
CA GLY A 321 12.25 22.00 -11.26
C GLY A 321 13.32 23.05 -11.58
N LYS A 322 13.06 24.34 -11.37
CA LYS A 322 14.05 25.42 -11.53
C LYS A 322 14.87 25.64 -10.25
N LEU A 323 14.23 25.56 -9.08
CA LEU A 323 14.85 25.88 -7.78
C LEU A 323 15.68 24.72 -7.22
N LEU A 324 15.11 23.52 -7.10
CA LEU A 324 15.74 22.41 -6.37
C LEU A 324 17.06 21.93 -6.99
N PRO A 325 17.20 21.81 -8.33
CA PRO A 325 18.49 21.45 -8.92
C PRO A 325 19.58 22.49 -8.66
N ARG A 326 19.23 23.79 -8.60
CA ARG A 326 20.17 24.86 -8.26
C ARG A 326 20.65 24.77 -6.82
N LEU A 327 19.80 24.28 -5.92
CA LEU A 327 20.17 23.96 -4.54
C LEU A 327 20.99 22.66 -4.41
N GLY A 328 21.19 21.92 -5.51
CA GLY A 328 21.83 20.60 -5.50
C GLY A 328 20.95 19.51 -4.88
N ILE A 329 19.63 19.70 -4.88
CA ILE A 329 18.67 18.74 -4.35
C ILE A 329 18.09 17.94 -5.52
N SER A 330 18.35 16.64 -5.53
CA SER A 330 17.82 15.70 -6.54
C SER A 330 16.40 15.27 -6.18
N ALA A 331 15.44 16.18 -6.34
CA ALA A 331 14.03 15.91 -6.15
C ALA A 331 13.22 16.43 -7.33
N GLU A 332 12.19 15.67 -7.70
CA GLU A 332 11.39 15.93 -8.88
C GLU A 332 9.90 15.97 -8.55
N TYR A 333 9.18 16.79 -9.30
CA TYR A 333 7.73 16.78 -9.28
C TYR A 333 7.22 15.61 -10.12
N VAL A 334 6.80 14.55 -9.43
CA VAL A 334 6.25 13.33 -10.05
C VAL A 334 5.13 12.78 -9.19
N ARG A 335 4.50 11.69 -9.62
CA ARG A 335 3.52 10.97 -8.82
C ARG A 335 4.22 10.01 -7.88
N HIS A 336 4.06 10.22 -6.57
CA HIS A 336 4.72 9.44 -5.54
C HIS A 336 3.75 8.48 -4.86
N ASP A 337 4.25 7.29 -4.52
CA ASP A 337 3.60 6.39 -3.56
C ASP A 337 3.90 6.91 -2.16
N LEU A 338 2.90 7.49 -1.49
CA LEU A 338 3.10 8.04 -0.15
C LEU A 338 3.16 6.95 0.92
N LEU A 339 2.66 5.74 0.60
CA LEU A 339 2.57 4.59 1.51
C LEU A 339 3.02 3.30 0.82
N PRO A 340 4.30 3.15 0.43
CA PRO A 340 4.76 2.03 -0.40
C PRO A 340 4.85 0.68 0.33
N ALA A 341 4.37 0.57 1.57
CA ALA A 341 4.53 -0.64 2.38
C ALA A 341 3.71 -1.82 1.81
N PRO A 342 4.35 -2.97 1.47
CA PRO A 342 3.69 -4.13 0.87
C PRO A 342 2.67 -4.79 1.80
N ASP A 343 2.80 -4.54 3.11
CA ASP A 343 1.94 -5.09 4.15
C ASP A 343 0.70 -4.22 4.42
N ARG A 344 0.43 -3.19 3.61
CA ARG A 344 -0.76 -2.35 3.79
C ARG A 344 -1.85 -2.70 2.78
N ARG A 345 -3.11 -2.65 3.24
CA ARG A 345 -4.31 -2.82 2.38
C ARG A 345 -4.64 -1.60 1.53
N TYR A 346 -3.88 -0.52 1.64
CA TYR A 346 -4.10 0.66 0.83
C TYR A 346 -2.81 1.44 0.63
N ASN A 347 -2.81 2.23 -0.44
CA ASN A 347 -1.78 3.19 -0.78
C ASN A 347 -2.43 4.51 -1.22
N VAL A 348 -1.74 5.61 -1.00
CA VAL A 348 -2.14 6.94 -1.49
C VAL A 348 -1.08 7.41 -2.47
N ARG A 349 -1.49 7.67 -3.71
CA ARG A 349 -0.66 8.18 -4.79
C ARG A 349 -1.00 9.63 -5.06
N MET A 350 -0.01 10.51 -5.04
CA MET A 350 -0.24 11.92 -5.28
C MET A 350 0.92 12.56 -6.02
N SER A 351 0.63 13.53 -6.89
CA SER A 351 1.67 14.33 -7.54
C SER A 351 2.22 15.37 -6.58
N GLY A 352 3.54 15.52 -6.60
CA GLY A 352 4.22 16.46 -5.74
C GLY A 352 5.72 16.23 -5.75
N VAL A 353 6.39 16.88 -4.82
CA VAL A 353 7.84 16.78 -4.62
C VAL A 353 8.10 16.12 -3.28
N MET A 354 8.90 15.06 -3.27
CA MET A 354 9.40 14.43 -2.06
C MET A 354 10.80 14.95 -1.75
N LEU A 355 10.98 15.50 -0.55
CA LEU A 355 12.26 16.00 -0.04
C LEU A 355 12.67 15.22 1.20
N SER A 356 13.97 15.05 1.41
CA SER A 356 14.49 14.54 2.68
C SER A 356 14.51 15.65 3.72
N ASP A 357 14.01 15.37 4.91
CA ASP A 357 14.05 16.31 6.03
C ASP A 357 15.47 16.39 6.59
N ARG A 358 16.12 17.54 6.40
CA ARG A 358 17.47 17.81 6.90
C ARG A 358 17.55 17.87 8.43
N ASN A 359 16.44 18.14 9.11
CA ASN A 359 16.43 18.42 10.55
C ASN A 359 15.91 17.25 11.41
N GLY A 360 15.36 16.19 10.81
CA GLY A 360 14.65 15.14 11.56
C GLY A 360 14.69 13.74 10.97
N GLY A 361 15.43 13.48 9.88
CA GLY A 361 15.53 12.16 9.24
C GLY A 361 14.22 11.65 8.60
N GLY A 362 13.19 12.49 8.56
CA GLY A 362 11.90 12.24 7.95
C GLY A 362 11.84 12.57 6.45
N SER A 363 10.66 12.47 5.86
CA SER A 363 10.41 12.95 4.49
C SER A 363 9.35 14.06 4.46
N ILE A 364 9.57 15.07 3.64
CA ILE A 364 8.68 16.20 3.43
C ILE A 364 8.09 16.08 2.05
N PHE A 365 6.78 15.92 1.96
CA PHE A 365 6.03 15.90 0.71
C PHE A 365 5.36 17.25 0.49
N LEU A 366 5.62 17.88 -0.66
CA LEU A 366 4.95 19.12 -1.06
C LEU A 366 4.03 18.85 -2.24
N THR A 367 2.82 19.38 -2.20
CA THR A 367 1.85 19.24 -3.29
C THR A 367 0.98 20.48 -3.43
N ASP A 368 0.61 20.77 -4.67
CA ASP A 368 -0.39 21.76 -5.08
C ASP A 368 -1.78 21.14 -5.22
N LYS A 369 -1.91 19.81 -5.07
CA LYS A 369 -3.17 19.09 -5.23
C LYS A 369 -4.08 19.31 -4.04
N LEU A 370 -5.38 19.43 -4.32
CA LEU A 370 -6.39 19.55 -3.28
C LEU A 370 -6.48 18.22 -2.53
N LEU A 371 -6.52 18.31 -1.19
CA LEU A 371 -6.77 17.16 -0.34
C LEU A 371 -8.18 17.24 0.23
N ASP A 372 -8.99 16.26 -0.14
CA ASP A 372 -10.26 16.01 0.53
C ASP A 372 -10.02 15.56 1.98
N LYS A 373 -11.02 15.80 2.83
CA LYS A 373 -10.94 15.58 4.28
C LYS A 373 -10.63 14.13 4.62
N GLU A 374 -11.18 13.20 3.86
CA GLU A 374 -11.03 11.76 4.02
C GLU A 374 -9.59 11.33 3.71
N ILE A 375 -9.02 11.85 2.62
CA ILE A 375 -7.64 11.55 2.21
C ILE A 375 -6.65 12.16 3.20
N GLY A 376 -6.89 13.38 3.67
CA GLY A 376 -6.11 14.00 4.75
C GLY A 376 -6.07 13.12 6.00
N LYS A 377 -7.24 12.67 6.49
CA LYS A 377 -7.32 11.77 7.64
C LYS A 377 -6.64 10.42 7.41
N LEU A 378 -6.70 9.88 6.19
CA LEU A 378 -6.00 8.64 5.85
C LEU A 378 -4.49 8.78 5.90
N LEU A 379 -3.96 9.91 5.45
CA LEU A 379 -2.54 10.23 5.54
C LEU A 379 -2.10 10.49 6.98
N GLU A 380 -2.90 11.20 7.78
CA GLU A 380 -2.68 11.38 9.22
C GLU A 380 -2.62 10.05 9.97
N THR A 381 -3.58 9.16 9.71
CA THR A 381 -3.61 7.79 10.24
C THR A 381 -2.36 7.01 9.86
N ALA A 382 -1.79 7.32 8.70
CA ALA A 382 -0.58 6.67 8.21
C ALA A 382 0.74 7.28 8.74
N GLY A 383 0.67 8.38 9.50
CA GLY A 383 1.83 9.03 10.13
C GLY A 383 2.25 10.37 9.52
N TYR A 384 1.50 10.90 8.54
CA TYR A 384 1.76 12.23 7.98
C TYR A 384 1.20 13.34 8.86
N HIS A 385 1.99 14.40 9.07
CA HIS A 385 1.52 15.63 9.68
C HIS A 385 1.20 16.67 8.58
N LEU A 386 -0.07 17.07 8.48
CA LEU A 386 -0.50 18.07 7.50
C LEU A 386 -0.11 19.48 7.98
N VAL A 387 0.69 20.17 7.19
CA VAL A 387 1.09 21.57 7.40
C VAL A 387 0.38 22.44 6.36
N LYS A 388 -0.44 23.38 6.82
CA LYS A 388 -1.16 24.32 5.95
C LYS A 388 -0.42 25.65 5.90
N ASN A 389 -0.09 26.14 4.71
CA ASN A 389 0.71 27.36 4.51
C ASN A 389 0.02 28.68 4.92
N ASN A 390 -1.17 28.65 5.55
CA ASN A 390 -1.86 29.86 6.02
C ASN A 390 -1.22 30.51 7.27
N GLU A 391 -0.15 29.92 7.82
CA GLU A 391 0.48 30.37 9.07
C GLU A 391 1.76 31.21 8.89
N TYR A 392 2.21 31.46 7.66
CA TYR A 392 3.41 32.25 7.42
C TYR A 392 3.01 33.69 7.06
N ARG A 393 2.79 34.49 8.11
CA ARG A 393 2.68 35.95 8.03
C ARG A 393 4.03 36.61 8.25
#